data_AF-A0A7W0ANJ7-F1
#
_entry.id   AF-A0A7W0ANJ7-F1
#
_cell.length_a   1.000
_cell.length_b   1.000
_cell.length_c   1.000
_cell.angle_alpha   90.00
_cell.angle_beta   90.00
_cell.angle_gamma   90.00
#
_symmetry.space_group_name_H-M   'P 1'
#
loop_
_entity.id
_entity.type
_entity.pdbx_description
1 polymer ?
#
loop_
_entity_poly.entity_id
_entity_poly.type
_entity_poly.pdbx_seq_one_letter_code
_entity_poly.pdbx_strand_id
1 'polypeptide(L)' 'GAAGDPGQRLVRFGERWRETAVYGPGEARVRGPAILELEGSTFAVPPGWSGRAGADAVVIER' A
#
# COMPACT_ATOMS: atom_id res chain seq x y z
N GLY A 1 -12.88 9.31 -7.82
CA GLY A 1 -12.23 10.52 -7.29
C GLY A 1 -10.79 10.19 -6.99
N ALA A 2 -9.86 11.11 -7.22
CA ALA A 2 -8.47 10.91 -6.81
C ALA A 2 -8.45 10.75 -5.29
N ALA A 3 -7.93 9.62 -4.80
CA ALA A 3 -7.60 9.49 -3.39
C ALA A 3 -6.65 10.64 -3.04
N GLY A 4 -6.89 11.32 -1.91
CA GLY A 4 -6.00 12.38 -1.43
C GLY A 4 -4.55 11.88 -1.30
N ASP A 5 -3.60 12.82 -1.19
CA ASP A 5 -2.19 12.45 -1.08
C ASP A 5 -1.99 11.41 0.04
N PRO A 6 -1.28 10.29 -0.24
CA PRO A 6 -1.12 9.23 0.73
C PRO A 6 -0.35 9.73 1.95
N GLY A 7 -0.72 9.23 3.13
CA GLY A 7 0.07 9.44 4.34
C GLY A 7 1.45 8.80 4.21
N GLN A 8 2.37 9.12 5.11
CA GLN A 8 3.71 8.52 5.15
C GLN A 8 3.93 7.86 6.51
N ARG A 9 4.50 6.66 6.52
CA ARG A 9 4.91 5.96 7.73
C ARG A 9 6.27 5.29 7.54
N LEU A 10 7.11 5.29 8.57
CA LEU A 10 8.36 4.53 8.58
C LEU A 10 8.04 3.05 8.84
N VAL A 11 8.32 2.18 7.86
CA VAL A 11 8.01 0.75 7.93
C VAL A 11 9.27 -0.07 7.67
N ARG A 12 9.43 -1.18 8.38
CA ARG A 12 10.57 -2.09 8.21
C ARG A 12 10.21 -3.20 7.22
N PHE A 13 10.92 -3.25 6.09
CA PHE A 13 10.86 -4.35 5.12
C PHE A 13 12.16 -5.14 5.17
N GLY A 14 12.09 -6.38 5.65
CA GLY A 14 13.29 -7.16 5.98
C GLY A 14 14.09 -6.45 7.08
N GLU A 15 15.35 -6.14 6.80
CA GLU A 15 16.21 -5.45 7.77
C GLU A 15 16.25 -3.93 7.62
N ARG A 16 15.58 -3.35 6.60
CA ARG A 16 15.67 -1.93 6.29
C ARG A 16 14.38 -1.18 6.62
N TRP A 17 14.53 -0.07 7.33
CA TRP A 17 13.46 0.93 7.48
C TRP A 17 13.34 1.78 6.21
N ARG A 18 12.10 2.08 5.82
CA ARG A 18 11.78 2.86 4.62
C ARG A 18 10.58 3.76 4.87
N GLU A 19 10.66 5.00 4.40
CA GLU A 19 9.46 5.82 4.26
C GLU A 19 8.51 5.16 3.26
N THR A 20 7.27 4.97 3.68
CA THR A 20 6.30 4.13 2.99
C THR A 20 4.98 4.86 2.90
N ALA A 21 4.48 5.01 1.68
CA ALA A 21 3.18 5.61 1.42
C ALA A 21 2.07 4.72 1.99
N VAL A 22 1.12 5.34 2.69
CA VAL A 22 -0.05 4.70 3.28
C VAL A 22 -1.29 5.22 2.55
N TYR A 23 -1.95 4.31 1.85
CA TYR A 23 -3.19 4.59 1.14
C TYR A 23 -4.36 4.12 1.99
N GLY A 24 -5.31 5.02 2.22
CA GLY A 24 -6.58 4.69 2.86
C GLY A 24 -7.51 3.93 1.91
N PRO A 25 -8.76 3.70 2.34
CA PRO A 25 -9.75 2.98 1.54
C PRO A 25 -10.03 3.68 0.20
N GLY A 26 -10.08 2.88 -0.86
CA GLY A 26 -10.32 3.36 -2.22
C GLY A 26 -9.58 2.54 -3.28
N GLU A 27 -9.84 2.85 -4.54
CA GLU A 27 -9.10 2.25 -5.64
C GLU A 27 -7.69 2.86 -5.74
N ALA A 28 -6.68 2.00 -5.72
CA ALA A 28 -5.29 2.42 -5.83
C ALA A 28 -4.49 1.42 -6.67
N ARG A 29 -3.57 1.94 -7.49
CA ARG A 29 -2.47 1.16 -8.08
C ARG A 29 -1.17 1.70 -7.54
N VAL A 30 -0.37 0.84 -6.92
CA VAL A 30 0.82 1.25 -6.16
C VAL A 30 2.02 0.39 -6.53
N ARG A 31 3.21 0.99 -6.51
CA ARG A 31 4.48 0.26 -6.51
C ARG A 31 5.02 0.27 -5.09
N GLY A 32 5.47 -0.88 -4.61
CA GLY A 32 6.02 -0.99 -3.26
C GLY A 32 7.39 -0.28 -3.13
N PRO A 33 7.76 0.16 -1.92
CA PRO A 33 7.07 -0.07 -0.65
C PRO A 33 5.80 0.79 -0.48
N ALA A 34 4.68 0.14 -0.15
CA ALA A 34 3.41 0.81 0.17
C ALA A 34 2.61 0.02 1.21
N ILE A 35 1.73 0.71 1.95
CA ILE A 35 0.71 0.11 2.81
C ILE A 35 -0.67 0.49 2.26
N LEU A 36 -1.58 -0.48 2.22
CA LEU A 36 -2.99 -0.30 1.92
C LEU A 36 -3.77 -0.55 3.22
N GLU A 37 -4.32 0.50 3.82
CA GLU A 37 -5.22 0.40 4.98
C GLU A 37 -6.66 0.38 4.45
N LEU A 38 -7.30 -0.79 4.50
CA LEU A 38 -8.68 -1.02 4.10
C LEU A 38 -9.55 -1.24 5.33
N GLU A 39 -10.87 -1.24 5.13
CA GLU A 39 -11.80 -1.58 6.20
C GLU A 39 -11.52 -3.00 6.71
N GLY A 40 -11.12 -3.11 7.98
CA GLY A 40 -10.84 -4.39 8.65
C GLY A 40 -9.53 -5.08 8.26
N SER A 41 -8.68 -4.48 7.42
CA SER A 41 -7.43 -5.11 7.00
C SER A 41 -6.31 -4.14 6.62
N THR A 42 -5.07 -4.60 6.72
CA THR A 42 -3.89 -3.84 6.30
C THR A 42 -2.99 -4.74 5.46
N PHE A 43 -2.68 -4.29 4.25
CA PHE A 43 -1.81 -5.02 3.33
C PHE A 43 -0.51 -4.24 3.11
N ALA A 44 0.61 -4.96 3.12
CA ALA A 44 1.91 -4.40 2.75
C ALA A 44 2.28 -4.83 1.33
N VAL A 45 2.63 -3.87 0.48
CA VAL A 45 3.20 -4.10 -0.86
C VAL A 45 4.73 -3.94 -0.73
N PRO A 46 5.52 -5.04 -0.77
CA PRO A 46 6.95 -4.97 -0.54
C PRO A 46 7.72 -4.22 -1.63
N PRO A 47 8.96 -3.76 -1.37
CA PRO A 47 9.82 -3.19 -2.40
C PRO A 47 9.96 -4.09 -3.63
N GLY A 48 9.75 -3.53 -4.81
CA GLY A 48 9.84 -4.24 -6.08
C GLY A 48 8.58 -5.01 -6.48
N TRP A 49 7.51 -4.92 -5.71
CA TRP A 49 6.20 -5.49 -6.04
C TRP A 49 5.23 -4.39 -6.49
N SER A 50 4.12 -4.81 -7.09
CA SER A 50 2.99 -3.96 -7.43
C SER A 50 1.73 -4.41 -6.71
N GLY A 51 0.89 -3.46 -6.34
CA GLY A 51 -0.38 -3.70 -5.68
C GLY A 51 -1.53 -3.00 -6.39
N ARG A 52 -2.70 -3.63 -6.43
CA ARG A 52 -3.94 -3.02 -6.85
C ARG A 52 -5.03 -3.27 -5.80
N ALA A 53 -5.59 -2.20 -5.25
CA ALA A 53 -6.80 -2.23 -4.44
C ALA A 53 -8.00 -1.87 -5.32
N GLY A 54 -9.06 -2.67 -5.24
CA GLY A 54 -10.40 -2.38 -5.77
C GLY A 54 -11.45 -2.55 -4.67
N ALA A 55 -12.73 -2.34 -5.01
CA ALA A 55 -13.84 -2.43 -4.05
C ALA A 55 -13.95 -3.81 -3.38
N ASP A 56 -13.72 -4.89 -4.13
CA ASP A 56 -13.97 -6.26 -3.68
C ASP A 56 -12.69 -7.08 -3.42
N ALA A 57 -11.53 -6.59 -3.89
CA ALA A 57 -10.30 -7.38 -3.88
C ALA A 57 -9.03 -6.54 -3.84
N VAL A 58 -7.99 -7.13 -3.26
CA VAL A 58 -6.60 -6.66 -3.32
C VAL A 58 -5.75 -7.70 -4.02
N VAL A 59 -4.99 -7.26 -5.03
CA VAL A 59 -4.03 -8.10 -5.75
C VAL A 59 -2.63 -7.56 -5.52
N ILE A 60 -1.69 -8.42 -5.15
CA ILE A 60 -0.28 -8.09 -4.92
C ILE A 60 0.58 -9.08 -5.70
N GLU A 61 1.44 -8.54 -6.56
CA GLU A 61 2.25 -9.32 -7.51
C GLU A 61 3.69 -8.77 -7.60
N ARG A 62 4.63 -9.61 -8.02
CA ARG A 62 6.06 -9.29 -8.10
C ARG A 62 6.48 -8.95 -9.52
#